data_AF-A0A2V8ED80-F1
#
_entry.id   AF-A0A2V8ED80-F1
#
_cell.length_a   1.000
_cell.length_b   1.000
_cell.length_c   1.000
_cell.angle_alpha   90.00
_cell.angle_beta   90.00
_cell.angle_gamma   90.00
#
_symmetry.space_group_name_H-M   'P 1'
#
loop_
_entity.id
_entity.type
_entity.pdbx_description
1 polymer ?
#
loop_
_entity_poly.entity_id
_entity_poly.type
_entity_poly.pdbx_seq_one_letter_code
_entity_poly.pdbx_strand_id
1 'polypeptide(L)'
;MSIRIFVTGGTFDKEYNELTGALAFKDTHLPEMLRLGRSRVDVSVRTLMMIDSLDMTDADRDVIVAQCRQAAERQIVITHGTDTMIETAAALARALPPDAGKTIVLTGAMIPYAFGSSDGLFNLGSALSFVQVLAPGVYVAMNGRHFLWDRVKKNRQTGNTMMTRVRASARSFVGRLTARFRITVAQLRAAVGRPEGLCPLFFFFVSLTAAAQPVPPAEIERLLSDYVAIDTSNPPGDTRKAADFLASILEREGIPVTRYESAPGKAILYARLKATALPPAGKAVVLLHHMDVVPADRAQWKTDPFAPTMRGGELWARGAMDMKGPGVAELVAFLRLKRERVPLSRDVILLAEPDEEVGGALGARWMIANHYAELDPEYVIDEGGFGSRDLFAPNALVYGISVAEKKLVWLKLRAEGVAGHGSQPTADNPNDRLVRALARLLAGGDPESVALQPTDAGRPVQDRREPSILDVMRAKVGAFAPNKFTNAIQKSTISLTWFRSGVGDPPKINVIPSVAEAGLDCRVLPGTTKDQWIVEVRRRLGDASIQ
;
A
#
# COMPACT_ATOMS: atom_id res chain seq x y z
N MET A 1 34.20 1.99 -14.81
CA MET A 1 33.94 2.40 -16.21
C MET A 1 33.20 3.72 -16.11
N SER A 2 33.74 4.78 -16.71
CA SER A 2 33.10 6.11 -16.66
C SER A 2 31.87 6.11 -17.57
N ILE A 3 30.79 6.77 -17.14
CA ILE A 3 29.59 7.02 -17.96
C ILE A 3 29.84 8.29 -18.78
N ARG A 4 29.66 8.20 -20.10
CA ARG A 4 29.74 9.36 -20.98
C ARG A 4 28.42 10.12 -20.95
N ILE A 5 28.44 11.42 -20.62
CA ILE A 5 27.27 12.29 -20.72
C ILE A 5 27.46 13.26 -21.89
N PHE A 6 26.58 13.20 -22.88
CA PHE A 6 26.53 14.17 -23.97
C PHE A 6 25.43 15.20 -23.73
N VAL A 7 25.80 16.48 -23.83
CA VAL A 7 24.86 17.59 -23.66
C VAL A 7 24.48 18.14 -25.02
N THR A 8 23.18 18.20 -25.31
CA THR A 8 22.65 18.80 -26.54
C THR A 8 21.79 20.04 -26.29
N GLY A 9 21.68 20.47 -25.04
CA GLY A 9 20.80 21.56 -24.59
C GLY A 9 19.43 21.05 -24.14
N GLY A 10 18.37 21.73 -24.59
CA GLY A 10 17.00 21.48 -24.13
C GLY A 10 16.72 22.01 -22.73
N THR A 11 15.61 21.56 -22.13
CA THR A 11 15.06 22.13 -20.88
C THR A 11 16.02 22.07 -19.69
N PHE A 12 17.02 21.19 -19.71
CA PHE A 12 18.05 21.16 -18.65
C PHE A 12 18.90 22.43 -18.61
N ASP A 13 19.10 23.10 -19.74
CA ASP A 13 20.08 24.17 -19.91
C ASP A 13 19.46 25.48 -20.44
N LYS A 14 18.12 25.59 -20.42
CA LYS A 14 17.40 26.82 -20.75
C LYS A 14 17.45 27.79 -19.56
N GLU A 15 17.99 28.98 -19.80
CA GLU A 15 17.97 30.11 -18.87
C GLU A 15 16.98 31.18 -19.37
N TYR A 16 16.34 31.89 -18.44
CA TYR A 16 15.50 33.04 -18.77
C TYR A 16 16.38 34.27 -18.95
N ASN A 17 16.41 34.84 -20.16
CA ASN A 17 17.10 36.08 -20.42
C ASN A 17 16.20 37.27 -20.04
N GLU A 18 16.49 37.88 -18.90
CA GLU A 18 15.71 39.02 -18.37
C GLU A 18 15.74 40.26 -19.27
N LEU A 19 16.73 40.39 -20.16
CA LEU A 19 16.86 41.54 -21.07
C LEU A 19 16.00 41.40 -22.32
N THR A 20 15.79 40.17 -22.81
CA THR A 20 15.03 39.91 -24.04
C THR A 20 13.68 39.23 -23.80
N GLY A 21 13.42 38.75 -22.58
CA GLY A 21 12.23 37.97 -22.23
C GLY A 21 12.17 36.59 -22.86
N ALA A 22 13.25 36.15 -23.51
CA ALA A 22 13.34 34.87 -24.22
C ALA A 22 14.12 33.83 -23.41
N LEU A 23 13.85 32.55 -23.66
CA LEU A 23 14.68 31.45 -23.16
C LEU A 23 15.93 31.32 -24.04
N ALA A 24 17.11 31.36 -23.44
CA ALA A 24 18.40 31.25 -24.13
C ALA A 24 19.27 30.15 -23.50
N PHE A 25 20.30 29.70 -24.21
CA PHE A 25 21.30 28.75 -23.71
C PHE A 25 22.61 29.48 -23.44
N LYS A 26 23.24 29.21 -22.30
CA LYS A 26 24.54 29.80 -21.95
C LYS A 26 25.57 28.70 -21.66
N ASP A 27 25.51 28.13 -20.48
CA ASP A 27 26.35 27.02 -20.04
C ASP A 27 25.46 25.84 -19.59
N THR A 28 26.02 24.64 -19.50
CA THR A 28 25.24 23.50 -19.00
C THR A 28 25.15 23.51 -17.47
N HIS A 29 23.95 23.23 -16.94
CA HIS A 29 23.74 23.10 -15.50
C HIS A 29 24.15 21.73 -14.94
N LEU A 30 24.57 20.78 -15.80
CA LEU A 30 24.86 19.41 -15.39
C LEU A 30 25.90 19.25 -14.26
N PRO A 31 27.04 19.95 -14.23
CA PRO A 31 28.00 19.83 -13.13
C PRO A 31 27.38 20.21 -11.78
N GLU A 32 26.54 21.24 -11.76
CA GLU A 32 25.81 21.65 -10.56
C GLU A 32 24.76 20.61 -10.17
N MET A 33 23.98 20.13 -11.15
CA MET A 33 22.95 19.11 -10.93
C MET A 33 23.55 17.82 -10.33
N LEU A 34 24.71 17.38 -10.83
CA LEU A 34 25.43 16.21 -10.30
C LEU A 34 25.90 16.44 -8.85
N ARG A 35 26.39 17.64 -8.54
CA ARG A 35 26.83 18.03 -7.19
C ARG A 35 25.66 18.06 -6.21
N LEU A 36 24.53 18.70 -6.58
CA LEU A 36 23.33 18.78 -5.75
C LEU A 36 22.68 17.41 -5.56
N GLY A 37 22.66 16.57 -6.60
CA GLY A 37 22.23 15.18 -6.52
C GLY A 37 23.16 14.27 -5.72
N ARG A 38 24.30 14.79 -5.22
CA ARG A 38 25.34 14.04 -4.51
C ARG A 38 25.77 12.78 -5.28
N SER A 39 25.78 12.85 -6.62
CA SER A 39 26.14 11.72 -7.47
C SER A 39 27.60 11.32 -7.23
N ARG A 40 27.82 10.03 -6.96
CA ARG A 40 29.16 9.44 -6.80
C ARG A 40 29.58 8.62 -8.01
N VAL A 41 28.78 8.65 -9.07
CA VAL A 41 29.03 7.90 -10.30
C VAL A 41 30.14 8.60 -11.07
N ASP A 42 31.12 7.84 -11.53
CA ASP A 42 32.18 8.34 -12.40
C ASP A 42 31.58 8.70 -13.77
N VAL A 43 31.58 10.00 -14.10
CA VAL A 43 30.97 10.56 -15.30
C VAL A 43 31.95 11.47 -16.03
N SER A 44 31.91 11.42 -17.37
CA SER A 44 32.63 12.36 -18.24
C SER A 44 31.64 13.13 -19.10
N VAL A 45 31.47 14.42 -18.81
CA VAL A 45 30.52 15.30 -19.50
C VAL A 45 31.19 15.95 -20.71
N ARG A 46 30.50 15.94 -21.86
CA ARG A 46 30.91 16.67 -23.06
C ARG A 46 29.71 17.34 -23.70
N THR A 47 29.79 18.66 -23.86
CA THR A 47 28.80 19.41 -24.63
C THR A 47 29.04 19.21 -26.11
N LEU A 48 28.00 18.75 -26.82
CA LEU A 48 28.02 18.59 -28.28
C LEU A 48 27.43 19.82 -28.97
N MET A 49 26.36 20.35 -28.39
CA MET A 49 25.59 21.50 -28.88
C MET A 49 24.71 22.03 -27.75
N MET A 50 24.16 23.23 -27.94
CA MET A 50 23.25 23.88 -26.98
C MET A 50 22.08 24.48 -27.76
N ILE A 51 21.18 23.60 -28.23
CA ILE A 51 20.06 23.99 -29.10
C ILE A 51 18.72 23.55 -28.52
N ASP A 52 17.64 24.21 -28.94
CA ASP A 52 16.30 23.69 -28.69
C ASP A 52 16.08 22.46 -29.56
N SER A 53 15.49 21.42 -28.98
CA SER A 53 15.11 20.22 -29.70
C SER A 53 14.16 20.50 -30.88
N LEU A 54 13.35 21.56 -30.82
CA LEU A 54 12.48 21.98 -31.93
C LEU A 54 13.26 22.54 -33.13
N ASP A 55 14.47 23.05 -32.91
CA ASP A 55 15.34 23.59 -33.94
C ASP A 55 16.39 22.55 -34.43
N MET A 56 16.40 21.36 -33.82
CA MET A 56 17.37 20.31 -34.12
C MET A 56 17.09 19.64 -35.48
N THR A 57 18.07 19.74 -36.38
CA THR A 57 18.05 19.15 -37.72
C THR A 57 18.61 17.73 -37.73
N ASP A 58 18.45 17.02 -38.85
CA ASP A 58 19.05 15.68 -39.01
C ASP A 58 20.58 15.72 -39.00
N ALA A 59 21.20 16.80 -39.50
CA ALA A 59 22.65 16.99 -39.41
C ALA A 59 23.13 17.08 -37.95
N ASP A 60 22.36 17.72 -37.08
CA ASP A 60 22.65 17.78 -35.65
C ASP A 60 22.52 16.38 -34.99
N ARG A 61 21.48 15.62 -35.37
CA ARG A 61 21.32 14.24 -34.91
C ARG A 61 22.46 13.34 -35.37
N ASP A 62 22.98 13.54 -36.57
CA ASP A 62 24.13 12.81 -37.10
C ASP A 62 25.42 13.09 -36.28
N VAL A 63 25.60 14.31 -35.77
CA VAL A 63 26.68 14.62 -34.82
C VAL A 63 26.54 13.79 -33.55
N ILE A 64 25.34 13.72 -32.96
CA ILE A 64 25.07 12.93 -31.75
C ILE A 64 25.39 11.44 -32.00
N VAL A 65 24.93 10.91 -33.14
CA VAL A 65 25.18 9.52 -33.57
C VAL A 65 26.68 9.25 -33.72
N ALA A 66 27.39 10.13 -34.43
CA ALA A 66 28.83 10.00 -34.66
C ALA A 66 29.61 10.00 -33.33
N GLN A 67 29.24 10.88 -32.40
CA GLN A 67 29.90 10.95 -31.09
C GLN A 67 29.60 9.72 -30.22
N CYS A 68 28.37 9.19 -30.25
CA CYS A 68 28.05 7.95 -29.55
C CYS A 68 28.80 6.74 -30.11
N ARG A 69 29.01 6.70 -31.43
CA ARG A 69 29.79 5.66 -32.12
C ARG A 69 31.28 5.75 -31.75
N GLN A 70 31.85 6.95 -31.70
CA GLN A 70 33.26 7.20 -31.41
C GLN A 70 33.61 7.08 -29.91
N ALA A 71 32.63 7.26 -29.01
CA ALA A 71 32.85 7.15 -27.58
C ALA A 71 33.43 5.78 -27.21
N ALA A 72 34.47 5.74 -26.38
CA ALA A 72 35.00 4.47 -25.86
C ALA A 72 34.07 3.85 -24.81
N GLU A 73 33.24 4.67 -24.16
CA GLU A 73 32.33 4.23 -23.12
C GLU A 73 31.17 3.40 -23.70
N ARG A 74 30.79 2.36 -22.95
CA ARG A 74 29.61 1.53 -23.25
C ARG A 74 28.33 2.09 -22.67
N GLN A 75 28.44 2.94 -21.64
CA GLN A 75 27.31 3.55 -20.94
C GLN A 75 27.27 5.04 -21.29
N ILE A 76 26.21 5.45 -21.98
CA ILE A 76 26.07 6.81 -22.52
C ILE A 76 24.73 7.39 -22.07
N VAL A 77 24.76 8.59 -21.48
CA VAL A 77 23.57 9.39 -21.20
C VAL A 77 23.58 10.62 -22.11
N ILE A 78 22.42 10.97 -22.66
CA ILE A 78 22.27 12.17 -23.51
C ILE A 78 21.20 13.06 -22.89
N THR A 79 21.57 14.28 -22.52
CA THR A 79 20.58 15.29 -22.12
C THR A 79 20.05 16.00 -23.34
N HIS A 80 18.73 16.03 -23.48
CA HIS A 80 18.04 16.44 -24.70
C HIS A 80 16.71 17.15 -24.39
N GLY A 81 16.28 18.05 -25.26
CA GLY A 81 14.94 18.63 -25.20
C GLY A 81 13.85 17.59 -25.50
N THR A 82 12.74 17.63 -24.79
CA THR A 82 11.75 16.55 -24.80
C THR A 82 10.90 16.50 -26.08
N ASP A 83 10.85 17.57 -26.88
CA ASP A 83 9.96 17.67 -28.03
C ASP A 83 10.34 16.73 -29.19
N THR A 84 11.62 16.61 -29.49
CA THR A 84 12.14 15.76 -30.59
C THR A 84 13.07 14.65 -30.11
N MET A 85 13.18 14.44 -28.79
CA MET A 85 14.03 13.38 -28.19
C MET A 85 13.81 12.00 -28.81
N ILE A 86 12.57 11.66 -29.17
CA ILE A 86 12.23 10.36 -29.76
C ILE A 86 12.81 10.21 -31.18
N GLU A 87 12.90 11.30 -31.93
CA GLU A 87 13.50 11.31 -33.27
C GLU A 87 15.01 11.04 -33.18
N THR A 88 15.68 11.69 -32.22
CA THR A 88 17.09 11.45 -31.91
C THR A 88 17.33 10.02 -31.42
N ALA A 89 16.48 9.51 -30.53
CA ALA A 89 16.54 8.13 -30.08
C ALA A 89 16.39 7.13 -31.24
N ALA A 90 15.49 7.41 -32.19
CA ALA A 90 15.30 6.60 -33.38
C ALA A 90 16.52 6.66 -34.33
N ALA A 91 17.15 7.82 -34.50
CA ALA A 91 18.37 7.95 -35.28
C ALA A 91 19.53 7.12 -34.68
N LEU A 92 19.70 7.19 -33.35
CA LEU A 92 20.67 6.39 -32.61
C LEU A 92 20.41 4.89 -32.76
N ALA A 93 19.16 4.46 -32.60
CA ALA A 93 18.82 3.04 -32.70
C ALA A 93 19.03 2.47 -34.12
N ARG A 94 18.82 3.28 -35.17
CA ARG A 94 19.12 2.88 -36.55
C ARG A 94 20.62 2.75 -36.82
N ALA A 95 21.44 3.62 -36.22
CA ALA A 95 22.88 3.67 -36.49
C ALA A 95 23.72 2.78 -35.55
N LEU A 96 23.19 2.45 -34.38
CA LEU A 96 23.85 1.68 -33.31
C LEU A 96 22.93 0.52 -32.88
N PRO A 97 22.96 -0.61 -33.60
CA PRO A 97 22.18 -1.79 -33.23
C PRO A 97 22.64 -2.39 -31.89
N PRO A 98 21.83 -3.23 -31.22
CA PRO A 98 22.12 -3.74 -29.86
C PRO A 98 23.46 -4.48 -29.71
N ASP A 99 23.94 -5.10 -30.78
CA ASP A 99 25.25 -5.78 -30.86
C ASP A 99 26.45 -4.81 -30.87
N ALA A 100 26.22 -3.50 -31.07
CA ALA A 100 27.23 -2.47 -30.83
C ALA A 100 27.67 -2.39 -29.35
N GLY A 101 26.95 -3.06 -28.44
CA GLY A 101 27.36 -3.26 -27.05
C GLY A 101 27.22 -2.01 -26.17
N LYS A 102 26.56 -0.96 -26.67
CA LYS A 102 26.33 0.31 -25.98
C LYS A 102 24.93 0.38 -25.39
N THR A 103 24.83 0.83 -24.15
CA THR A 103 23.58 1.23 -23.50
C THR A 103 23.50 2.76 -23.54
N ILE A 104 22.52 3.29 -24.27
CA ILE A 104 22.33 4.72 -24.49
C ILE A 104 20.99 5.14 -23.90
N VAL A 105 20.99 6.11 -22.98
CA VAL A 105 19.78 6.62 -22.33
C VAL A 105 19.63 8.11 -22.60
N LEU A 106 18.57 8.50 -23.30
CA LEU A 106 18.20 9.90 -23.49
C LEU A 106 17.30 10.36 -22.35
N THR A 107 17.51 11.57 -21.86
CA THR A 107 16.71 12.17 -20.78
C THR A 107 16.57 13.68 -20.97
N GLY A 108 15.54 14.27 -20.36
CA GLY A 108 15.30 15.71 -20.38
C GLY A 108 14.45 16.16 -19.20
N ALA A 109 14.03 17.42 -19.20
CA ALA A 109 13.09 17.97 -18.22
C ALA A 109 11.86 18.54 -18.94
N MET A 110 10.74 18.58 -18.22
CA MET A 110 9.55 19.32 -18.65
C MET A 110 9.58 20.76 -18.16
N ILE A 111 10.20 21.02 -17.01
CA ILE A 111 10.33 22.37 -16.44
C ILE A 111 11.81 22.80 -16.48
N PRO A 112 12.16 23.98 -17.00
CA PRO A 112 13.54 24.45 -17.04
C PRO A 112 14.24 24.38 -15.68
N TYR A 113 15.48 23.87 -15.65
CA TYR A 113 16.22 23.71 -14.39
C TYR A 113 16.37 25.03 -13.63
N ALA A 114 16.62 26.13 -14.34
CA ALA A 114 16.77 27.48 -13.78
C ALA A 114 15.54 27.99 -12.99
N PHE A 115 14.37 27.34 -13.10
CA PHE A 115 13.12 27.78 -12.46
C PHE A 115 12.96 27.20 -11.03
N GLY A 116 13.96 26.46 -10.52
CA GLY A 116 14.03 25.96 -9.15
C GLY A 116 13.10 24.78 -8.80
N SER A 117 12.01 24.59 -9.53
CA SER A 117 11.01 23.52 -9.36
C SER A 117 11.06 22.47 -10.48
N SER A 118 12.26 22.19 -10.99
CA SER A 118 12.45 21.32 -12.16
C SER A 118 12.45 19.82 -11.83
N ASP A 119 11.85 19.03 -12.72
CA ASP A 119 11.94 17.56 -12.71
C ASP A 119 13.32 17.03 -13.20
N GLY A 120 14.22 17.93 -13.61
CA GLY A 120 15.50 17.55 -14.21
C GLY A 120 16.45 16.79 -13.30
N LEU A 121 16.54 17.14 -12.01
CA LEU A 121 17.40 16.41 -11.05
C LEU A 121 16.99 14.94 -10.94
N PHE A 122 15.68 14.68 -10.85
CA PHE A 122 15.14 13.34 -10.74
C PHE A 122 15.31 12.54 -12.03
N ASN A 123 15.07 13.16 -13.20
CA ASN A 123 15.22 12.50 -14.50
C ASN A 123 16.70 12.16 -14.78
N LEU A 124 17.63 13.07 -14.45
CA LEU A 124 19.06 12.81 -14.57
C LEU A 124 19.52 11.64 -13.68
N GLY A 125 19.11 11.62 -12.41
CA GLY A 125 19.42 10.53 -11.49
C GLY A 125 18.85 9.18 -11.97
N SER A 126 17.64 9.20 -12.54
CA SER A 126 17.02 8.03 -13.15
C SER A 126 17.80 7.53 -14.36
N ALA A 127 18.21 8.43 -15.27
CA ALA A 127 18.97 8.08 -16.46
C ALA A 127 20.35 7.46 -16.12
N LEU A 128 21.05 8.04 -15.14
CA LEU A 128 22.30 7.50 -14.62
C LEU A 128 22.13 6.11 -14.00
N SER A 129 21.00 5.86 -13.34
CA SER A 129 20.70 4.54 -12.78
C SER A 129 20.39 3.52 -13.89
N PHE A 130 19.56 3.91 -14.87
CA PHE A 130 19.14 3.01 -15.95
C PHE A 130 20.28 2.62 -16.89
N VAL A 131 21.16 3.56 -17.24
CA VAL A 131 22.29 3.23 -18.14
C VAL A 131 23.24 2.19 -17.54
N GLN A 132 23.27 2.05 -16.20
CA GLN A 132 24.10 1.08 -15.51
C GLN A 132 23.49 -0.33 -15.47
N VAL A 133 22.16 -0.44 -15.47
CA VAL A 133 21.44 -1.71 -15.25
C VAL A 133 20.80 -2.29 -16.50
N LEU A 134 20.58 -1.48 -17.54
CA LEU A 134 19.92 -1.93 -18.77
C LEU A 134 20.90 -2.60 -19.73
N ALA A 135 20.40 -3.62 -20.43
CA ALA A 135 21.10 -4.28 -21.52
C ALA A 135 21.39 -3.30 -22.68
N PRO A 136 22.41 -3.56 -23.52
CA PRO A 136 22.72 -2.74 -24.70
C PRO A 136 21.49 -2.42 -25.54
N GLY A 137 21.35 -1.15 -25.92
CA GLY A 137 20.18 -0.61 -26.60
C GLY A 137 20.01 0.89 -26.38
N VAL A 138 19.00 1.47 -27.05
CA VAL A 138 18.65 2.89 -26.95
C VAL A 138 17.33 3.05 -26.21
N TYR A 139 17.37 3.86 -25.14
CA TYR A 139 16.27 4.07 -24.22
C TYR A 139 16.01 5.55 -23.98
N VAL A 140 14.79 5.86 -23.55
CA VAL A 140 14.39 7.17 -23.04
C VAL A 140 14.04 7.02 -21.57
N ALA A 141 14.61 7.86 -20.71
CA ALA A 141 14.34 7.90 -19.28
C ALA A 141 13.64 9.21 -18.90
N MET A 142 12.45 9.11 -18.31
CA MET A 142 11.67 10.25 -17.84
C MET A 142 10.83 9.80 -16.63
N ASN A 143 10.75 10.65 -15.61
CA ASN A 143 9.91 10.48 -14.41
C ASN A 143 10.08 9.09 -13.76
N GLY A 144 11.32 8.63 -13.57
CA GLY A 144 11.62 7.38 -12.87
C GLY A 144 11.31 6.11 -13.65
N ARG A 145 11.02 6.23 -14.96
CA ARG A 145 10.76 5.11 -15.87
C ARG A 145 11.72 5.16 -17.05
N HIS A 146 12.00 4.00 -17.62
CA HIS A 146 12.69 3.87 -18.90
C HIS A 146 11.76 3.26 -19.95
N PHE A 147 12.00 3.60 -21.21
CA PHE A 147 11.27 3.10 -22.36
C PHE A 147 12.25 2.76 -23.47
N LEU A 148 12.02 1.67 -24.20
CA LEU A 148 12.68 1.47 -25.49
C LEU A 148 12.29 2.60 -26.45
N TRP A 149 13.23 3.05 -27.27
CA TRP A 149 13.05 4.20 -28.17
C TRP A 149 11.80 4.13 -29.07
N ASP A 150 11.36 2.94 -29.45
CA ASP A 150 10.19 2.68 -30.31
C ASP A 150 8.86 2.53 -29.54
N ARG A 151 8.92 2.51 -28.20
CA ARG A 151 7.77 2.30 -27.30
C ARG A 151 7.41 3.54 -26.48
N VAL A 152 7.78 4.73 -26.96
CA VAL A 152 7.59 5.99 -26.23
C VAL A 152 7.14 7.12 -27.15
N LYS A 153 6.26 7.99 -26.65
CA LYS A 153 5.85 9.25 -27.30
C LYS A 153 5.58 10.33 -26.25
N LYS A 154 5.90 11.59 -26.57
CA LYS A 154 5.50 12.75 -25.75
C LYS A 154 4.00 12.99 -25.90
N ASN A 155 3.28 13.02 -24.77
CA ASN A 155 1.89 13.48 -24.74
C ASN A 155 1.88 15.01 -24.59
N ARG A 156 1.60 15.71 -25.69
CA ARG A 156 1.57 17.18 -25.75
C ARG A 156 0.38 17.80 -25.01
N GLN A 157 -0.67 17.04 -24.69
CA GLN A 157 -1.82 17.54 -23.91
C GLN A 157 -1.51 17.59 -22.41
N THR A 158 -0.80 16.58 -21.90
CA THR A 158 -0.51 16.46 -20.46
C THR A 158 0.91 16.88 -20.09
N GLY A 159 1.79 17.14 -21.08
CA GLY A 159 3.21 17.41 -20.84
C GLY A 159 4.02 16.20 -20.37
N ASN A 160 3.48 14.97 -20.43
CA ASN A 160 4.13 13.77 -19.89
C ASN A 160 4.64 12.84 -21.00
N THR A 161 5.70 12.09 -20.72
CA THR A 161 6.20 11.02 -21.59
C THR A 161 5.40 9.74 -21.35
N MET A 162 4.75 9.22 -22.40
CA MET A 162 3.85 8.06 -22.30
C MET A 162 4.30 6.92 -23.20
N MET A 163 4.00 5.69 -22.78
CA MET A 163 4.26 4.49 -23.57
C MET A 163 3.30 4.43 -24.77
N THR A 164 3.82 4.21 -25.97
CA THR A 164 2.96 3.96 -27.14
C THR A 164 2.32 2.58 -26.99
N ARG A 165 0.98 2.51 -27.08
CA ARG A 165 0.28 1.24 -27.24
C ARG A 165 0.76 0.61 -28.55
N VAL A 166 1.49 -0.49 -28.48
CA VAL A 166 1.74 -1.32 -29.65
C VAL A 166 0.37 -1.81 -30.12
N ARG A 167 -0.11 -1.33 -31.27
CA ARG A 167 -1.14 -2.04 -32.01
C ARG A 167 -0.50 -3.36 -32.42
N ALA A 168 -0.78 -4.42 -31.67
CA ALA A 168 -0.53 -5.77 -32.13
C ALA A 168 -1.39 -6.01 -33.37
N SER A 169 -0.84 -5.70 -34.54
CA SER A 169 -1.36 -6.23 -35.79
C SER A 169 -1.08 -7.74 -35.74
N ALA A 170 -2.09 -8.51 -35.37
CA ALA A 170 -2.07 -9.96 -35.27
C ALA A 170 -1.98 -10.68 -36.64
N ARG A 171 -1.40 -10.03 -37.66
CA ARG A 171 -1.21 -10.60 -39.01
C ARG A 171 0.13 -10.15 -39.58
N SER A 172 1.21 -10.83 -39.20
CA SER A 172 2.40 -11.00 -40.09
C SER A 172 3.55 -11.83 -39.51
N PHE A 173 3.59 -12.14 -38.20
CA PHE A 173 4.79 -12.75 -37.60
C PHE A 173 4.80 -14.30 -37.52
N VAL A 174 3.66 -14.97 -37.71
CA VAL A 174 3.57 -16.45 -37.67
C VAL A 174 3.77 -17.09 -39.07
N GLY A 175 3.85 -16.28 -40.14
CA GLY A 175 3.89 -16.78 -41.53
C GLY A 175 5.26 -16.83 -42.21
N ARG A 176 6.38 -16.48 -41.54
CA ARG A 176 7.70 -16.37 -42.19
C ARG A 176 8.86 -17.13 -41.54
N LEU A 177 8.61 -17.97 -40.52
CA LEU A 177 9.66 -18.80 -39.90
C LEU A 177 9.51 -20.31 -40.11
N THR A 178 8.65 -20.76 -41.05
CA THR A 178 8.46 -22.19 -41.38
C THR A 178 8.89 -22.56 -42.81
N ALA A 179 9.75 -21.75 -43.44
CA ALA A 179 10.28 -22.03 -44.77
C ALA A 179 11.81 -21.92 -44.81
N ARG A 180 12.50 -22.69 -43.97
CA ARG A 180 13.89 -23.21 -44.15
C ARG A 180 14.22 -24.05 -42.92
N PHE A 181 14.72 -25.27 -43.13
CA PHE A 181 14.93 -26.37 -42.16
C PHE A 181 13.71 -27.23 -41.85
N ARG A 182 13.45 -28.20 -42.75
CA ARG A 182 12.85 -29.48 -42.37
C ARG A 182 13.93 -30.31 -41.66
N ILE A 183 13.87 -30.38 -40.34
CA ILE A 183 14.51 -31.45 -39.57
C ILE A 183 13.37 -32.33 -39.07
N THR A 184 13.25 -33.53 -39.62
CA THR A 184 12.28 -34.53 -39.15
C THR A 184 12.78 -35.20 -37.89
N VAL A 185 11.88 -35.51 -36.96
CA VAL A 185 12.11 -36.22 -35.68
C VAL A 185 12.86 -37.57 -35.86
N ALA A 186 12.94 -38.09 -37.09
CA ALA A 186 13.75 -39.26 -37.44
C ALA A 186 15.27 -38.99 -37.46
N GLN A 187 15.72 -37.76 -37.70
CA GLN A 187 17.16 -37.42 -37.76
C GLN A 187 17.78 -37.15 -36.38
N LEU A 188 16.97 -36.83 -35.35
CA LEU A 188 17.44 -36.72 -33.96
C LEU A 188 17.66 -38.09 -33.27
N ARG A 189 17.18 -39.20 -33.85
CA ARG A 189 17.41 -40.55 -33.32
C ARG A 189 18.74 -41.18 -33.73
N ALA A 190 19.47 -40.59 -34.67
CA ALA A 190 20.74 -41.14 -35.16
C ALA A 190 21.99 -40.59 -34.44
N ALA A 191 21.85 -39.64 -33.51
CA ALA A 191 22.97 -38.98 -32.84
C ALA A 191 23.14 -39.35 -31.34
N VAL A 192 22.42 -40.36 -30.84
CA VAL A 192 22.54 -40.83 -29.44
C VAL A 192 22.96 -42.29 -29.42
N GLY A 193 24.27 -42.51 -29.52
CA GLY A 193 24.90 -43.79 -29.18
C GLY A 193 25.17 -43.84 -27.68
N ARG A 194 24.57 -44.85 -27.02
CA ARG A 194 24.83 -45.44 -25.68
C ARG A 194 24.95 -44.50 -24.44
N PRO A 195 24.26 -44.83 -23.32
CA PRO A 195 24.32 -44.04 -22.11
C PRO A 195 25.38 -44.60 -21.16
N GLU A 196 26.50 -43.91 -20.97
CA GLU A 196 27.23 -43.99 -19.71
C GLU A 196 27.63 -42.59 -19.26
N GLY A 197 27.12 -42.20 -18.10
CA GLY A 197 27.62 -41.10 -17.28
C GLY A 197 27.57 -39.70 -17.89
N LEU A 198 26.41 -39.04 -17.88
CA LEU A 198 26.36 -37.58 -17.81
C LEU A 198 25.07 -37.09 -17.14
N CYS A 199 25.31 -36.30 -16.09
CA CYS A 199 24.39 -35.69 -15.14
C CYS A 199 23.21 -34.94 -15.81
N PRO A 200 21.94 -35.13 -15.37
CA PRO A 200 20.81 -34.38 -15.89
C PRO A 200 20.70 -33.05 -15.12
N LEU A 201 21.62 -32.11 -15.37
CA LEU A 201 21.57 -30.77 -14.76
C LEU A 201 21.35 -29.63 -15.78
N PHE A 202 21.18 -29.94 -17.07
CA PHE A 202 21.26 -28.92 -18.13
C PHE A 202 19.94 -28.55 -18.82
N PHE A 203 18.78 -29.07 -18.37
CA PHE A 203 17.50 -28.81 -19.05
C PHE A 203 16.36 -28.26 -18.17
N PHE A 204 16.66 -27.74 -16.98
CA PHE A 204 15.61 -27.28 -16.07
C PHE A 204 15.94 -26.00 -15.29
N PHE A 205 16.46 -24.95 -15.93
CA PHE A 205 16.51 -23.61 -15.33
C PHE A 205 16.36 -22.51 -16.40
N VAL A 206 15.19 -22.47 -17.04
CA VAL A 206 14.60 -21.21 -17.49
C VAL A 206 13.29 -21.06 -16.70
N SER A 207 13.40 -21.00 -15.37
CA SER A 207 12.32 -20.44 -14.57
C SER A 207 12.29 -18.95 -14.90
N LEU A 208 11.26 -18.56 -15.64
CA LEU A 208 10.86 -17.18 -15.81
C LEU A 208 10.80 -16.53 -14.42
N THR A 209 11.83 -15.78 -14.04
CA THR A 209 11.62 -14.59 -13.22
C THR A 209 11.03 -13.52 -14.14
N ALA A 210 9.81 -13.76 -14.62
CA ALA A 210 8.97 -12.66 -15.03
C ALA A 210 8.66 -11.93 -13.72
N ALA A 211 9.44 -10.90 -13.41
CA ALA A 211 9.10 -9.98 -12.35
C ALA A 211 7.64 -9.56 -12.60
N ALA A 212 6.79 -9.93 -11.66
CA ALA A 212 5.36 -9.78 -11.76
C ALA A 212 5.07 -8.31 -12.11
N GLN A 213 4.56 -8.03 -13.32
CA GLN A 213 4.38 -6.66 -13.81
C GLN A 213 3.51 -5.88 -12.80
N PRO A 214 3.88 -4.63 -12.43
CA PRO A 214 3.07 -3.87 -11.50
C PRO A 214 1.67 -3.66 -12.09
N VAL A 215 0.64 -3.87 -11.28
CA VAL A 215 -0.75 -3.62 -11.70
C VAL A 215 -0.87 -2.14 -12.05
N PRO A 216 -1.45 -1.78 -13.20
CA PRO A 216 -1.61 -0.38 -13.58
C PRO A 216 -2.34 0.38 -12.46
N PRO A 217 -1.82 1.52 -11.98
CA PRO A 217 -2.47 2.30 -10.92
C PRO A 217 -3.94 2.63 -11.22
N ALA A 218 -4.27 2.86 -12.50
CA ALA A 218 -5.62 3.11 -12.96
C ALA A 218 -6.60 1.93 -12.81
N GLU A 219 -6.12 0.67 -12.73
CA GLU A 219 -6.97 -0.48 -12.40
C GLU A 219 -7.34 -0.47 -10.92
N ILE A 220 -6.34 -0.26 -10.04
CA ILE A 220 -6.54 -0.20 -8.59
C ILE A 220 -7.42 0.99 -8.21
N GLU A 221 -7.14 2.17 -8.76
CA GLU A 221 -7.91 3.39 -8.49
C GLU A 221 -9.38 3.21 -8.87
N ARG A 222 -9.66 2.62 -10.04
CA ARG A 222 -11.03 2.33 -10.48
C ARG A 222 -11.71 1.30 -9.57
N LEU A 223 -11.04 0.17 -9.30
CA LEU A 223 -11.60 -0.86 -8.44
C LEU A 223 -11.95 -0.31 -7.05
N LEU A 224 -11.03 0.46 -6.46
CA LEU A 224 -11.26 1.07 -5.17
C LEU A 224 -12.36 2.12 -5.22
N SER A 225 -12.37 3.01 -6.22
CA SER A 225 -13.42 4.01 -6.41
C SER A 225 -14.80 3.37 -6.56
N ASP A 226 -14.93 2.35 -7.41
CA ASP A 226 -16.19 1.64 -7.61
C ASP A 226 -16.64 0.95 -6.31
N TYR A 227 -15.70 0.39 -5.53
CA TYR A 227 -16.02 -0.32 -4.31
C TYR A 227 -16.44 0.59 -3.15
N VAL A 228 -15.74 1.71 -2.95
CA VAL A 228 -16.08 2.69 -1.90
C VAL A 228 -17.33 3.50 -2.24
N ALA A 229 -17.73 3.58 -3.52
CA ALA A 229 -19.00 4.19 -3.91
C ALA A 229 -20.23 3.38 -3.46
N ILE A 230 -20.05 2.11 -3.10
CA ILE A 230 -21.12 1.26 -2.57
C ILE A 230 -21.28 1.57 -1.08
N ASP A 231 -22.34 2.29 -0.71
CA ASP A 231 -22.67 2.55 0.69
C ASP A 231 -23.08 1.26 1.40
N THR A 232 -22.23 0.84 2.33
CA THR A 232 -22.40 -0.34 3.21
C THR A 232 -22.41 0.09 4.68
N SER A 233 -22.83 1.32 4.98
CA SER A 233 -22.86 1.88 6.34
C SER A 233 -23.58 0.99 7.34
N ASN A 234 -22.95 0.72 8.47
CA ASN A 234 -23.48 -0.13 9.54
C ASN A 234 -23.74 0.68 10.82
N PRO A 235 -25.01 0.81 11.27
CA PRO A 235 -26.24 0.17 10.78
C PRO A 235 -26.84 0.80 9.50
N PRO A 236 -27.60 0.02 8.67
CA PRO A 236 -27.94 -1.40 8.87
C PRO A 236 -26.85 -2.38 8.40
N GLY A 237 -25.89 -1.91 7.60
CA GLY A 237 -24.78 -2.69 7.06
C GLY A 237 -25.21 -3.75 6.06
N ASP A 238 -26.01 -3.37 5.05
CA ASP A 238 -26.37 -4.27 3.94
C ASP A 238 -25.18 -4.37 2.97
N THR A 239 -24.55 -5.54 2.93
CA THR A 239 -23.33 -5.77 2.14
C THR A 239 -23.58 -6.53 0.85
N ARG A 240 -24.83 -6.83 0.49
CA ARG A 240 -25.16 -7.62 -0.71
C ARG A 240 -24.59 -7.00 -1.99
N LYS A 241 -24.76 -5.68 -2.17
CA LYS A 241 -24.22 -4.97 -3.34
C LYS A 241 -22.69 -5.02 -3.40
N ALA A 242 -22.02 -4.95 -2.25
CA ALA A 242 -20.57 -5.07 -2.15
C ALA A 242 -20.12 -6.50 -2.52
N ALA A 243 -20.80 -7.52 -1.99
CA ALA A 243 -20.55 -8.91 -2.35
C ALA A 243 -20.77 -9.16 -3.85
N ASP A 244 -21.84 -8.61 -4.44
CA ASP A 244 -22.12 -8.74 -5.87
C ASP A 244 -21.07 -8.08 -6.75
N PHE A 245 -20.57 -6.91 -6.33
CA PHE A 245 -19.47 -6.23 -7.00
C PHE A 245 -18.22 -7.13 -7.06
N LEU A 246 -17.78 -7.65 -5.91
CA LEU A 246 -16.61 -8.52 -5.81
C LEU A 246 -16.80 -9.83 -6.59
N ALA A 247 -17.97 -10.46 -6.44
CA ALA A 247 -18.29 -11.69 -7.14
C ALA A 247 -18.28 -11.50 -8.66
N SER A 248 -18.83 -10.39 -9.17
CA SER A 248 -18.82 -10.12 -10.61
C SER A 248 -17.41 -10.06 -11.18
N ILE A 249 -16.44 -9.56 -10.39
CA ILE A 249 -15.03 -9.49 -10.79
C ILE A 249 -14.43 -10.89 -10.86
N LEU A 250 -14.63 -11.70 -9.82
CA LEU A 250 -14.12 -13.06 -9.73
C LEU A 250 -14.72 -13.98 -10.80
N GLU A 251 -16.04 -13.88 -11.03
CA GLU A 251 -16.77 -14.66 -12.03
C GLU A 251 -16.29 -14.34 -13.46
N ARG A 252 -16.00 -13.05 -13.78
CA ARG A 252 -15.39 -12.66 -15.07
C ARG A 252 -14.00 -13.27 -15.29
N GLU A 253 -13.29 -13.59 -14.22
CA GLU A 253 -11.97 -14.23 -14.25
C GLU A 253 -12.07 -15.77 -14.20
N GLY A 254 -13.30 -16.31 -14.25
CA GLY A 254 -13.56 -17.74 -14.19
C GLY A 254 -13.22 -18.36 -12.82
N ILE A 255 -13.27 -17.57 -11.76
CA ILE A 255 -13.08 -18.04 -10.38
C ILE A 255 -14.47 -18.34 -9.78
N PRO A 256 -14.73 -19.58 -9.32
CA PRO A 256 -15.97 -19.90 -8.62
C PRO A 256 -16.13 -19.11 -7.33
N VAL A 257 -17.33 -18.58 -7.11
CA VAL A 257 -17.70 -17.80 -5.93
C VAL A 257 -18.84 -18.49 -5.20
N THR A 258 -18.74 -18.57 -3.88
CA THR A 258 -19.86 -18.93 -2.99
C THR A 258 -20.28 -17.69 -2.22
N ARG A 259 -21.60 -17.47 -2.13
CA ARG A 259 -22.18 -16.39 -1.33
C ARG A 259 -22.95 -17.04 -0.18
N TYR A 260 -22.65 -16.63 1.04
CA TYR A 260 -23.45 -16.96 2.22
C TYR A 260 -24.25 -15.73 2.64
N GLU A 261 -25.36 -15.93 3.34
CA GLU A 261 -26.13 -14.88 3.98
C GLU A 261 -26.42 -15.30 5.42
N SER A 262 -25.73 -14.68 6.38
CA SER A 262 -25.81 -15.04 7.80
C SER A 262 -27.01 -14.41 8.51
N ALA A 263 -27.55 -13.34 7.94
CA ALA A 263 -28.79 -12.67 8.29
C ALA A 263 -29.25 -11.80 7.10
N PRO A 264 -30.51 -11.32 7.04
CA PRO A 264 -30.98 -10.47 5.95
C PRO A 264 -30.06 -9.27 5.68
N GLY A 265 -29.49 -9.20 4.47
CA GLY A 265 -28.55 -8.15 4.06
C GLY A 265 -27.09 -8.37 4.47
N LYS A 266 -26.78 -9.42 5.24
CA LYS A 266 -25.42 -9.74 5.71
C LYS A 266 -24.80 -10.81 4.82
N ALA A 267 -24.35 -10.37 3.65
CA ALA A 267 -23.72 -11.24 2.67
C ALA A 267 -22.24 -11.46 3.01
N ILE A 268 -21.79 -12.71 2.87
CA ILE A 268 -20.39 -13.12 2.97
C ILE A 268 -19.98 -13.65 1.60
N LEU A 269 -18.83 -13.22 1.10
CA LEU A 269 -18.27 -13.71 -0.16
C LEU A 269 -17.10 -14.64 0.11
N TYR A 270 -17.12 -15.83 -0.49
CA TYR A 270 -16.05 -16.82 -0.41
C TYR A 270 -15.57 -17.22 -1.82
N ALA A 271 -14.25 -17.21 -2.03
CA ALA A 271 -13.62 -17.77 -3.22
C ALA A 271 -12.31 -18.48 -2.85
N ARG A 272 -11.93 -19.50 -3.62
CA ARG A 272 -10.75 -20.31 -3.33
C ARG A 272 -9.94 -20.64 -4.58
N LEU A 273 -8.63 -20.42 -4.50
CA LEU A 273 -7.63 -20.96 -5.41
C LEU A 273 -6.98 -22.18 -4.76
N LYS A 274 -6.98 -23.31 -5.47
CA LYS A 274 -6.40 -24.57 -4.98
C LYS A 274 -4.88 -24.59 -5.12
N ALA A 275 -4.21 -25.23 -4.17
CA ALA A 275 -2.80 -25.56 -4.26
C ALA A 275 -2.51 -26.29 -5.59
N THR A 276 -1.44 -25.87 -6.28
CA THR A 276 -0.96 -26.57 -7.48
C THR A 276 0.04 -27.67 -7.15
N ALA A 277 0.72 -27.54 -6.00
CA ALA A 277 1.58 -28.59 -5.47
C ALA A 277 0.76 -29.66 -4.73
N LEU A 278 1.01 -30.93 -5.03
CA LEU A 278 0.35 -32.07 -4.39
C LEU A 278 1.40 -33.02 -3.77
N PRO A 279 1.28 -33.36 -2.48
CA PRO A 279 0.31 -32.83 -1.52
C PRO A 279 0.57 -31.35 -1.20
N PRO A 280 -0.46 -30.59 -0.74
CA PRO A 280 -0.24 -29.23 -0.24
C PRO A 280 0.76 -29.22 0.92
N ALA A 281 1.56 -28.16 1.01
CA ALA A 281 2.57 -27.98 2.05
C ALA A 281 1.98 -27.66 3.45
N GLY A 282 0.68 -27.36 3.53
CA GLY A 282 -0.03 -27.02 4.74
C GLY A 282 -1.49 -26.65 4.45
N LYS A 283 -2.17 -26.05 5.43
CA LYS A 283 -3.58 -25.65 5.26
C LYS A 283 -3.68 -24.30 4.55
N ALA A 284 -4.91 -23.80 4.38
CA ALA A 284 -5.16 -22.61 3.57
C ALA A 284 -4.60 -21.33 4.20
N VAL A 285 -4.27 -20.36 3.36
CA VAL A 285 -4.11 -18.95 3.75
C VAL A 285 -5.40 -18.22 3.40
N VAL A 286 -6.00 -17.53 4.37
CA VAL A 286 -7.19 -16.69 4.15
C VAL A 286 -6.74 -15.24 4.04
N LEU A 287 -7.15 -14.57 2.96
CA LEU A 287 -7.19 -13.12 2.83
C LEU A 287 -8.59 -12.69 3.28
N LEU A 288 -8.66 -11.94 4.38
CA LEU A 288 -9.90 -11.58 5.06
C LEU A 288 -10.05 -10.07 5.09
N HIS A 289 -11.15 -9.58 4.51
CA HIS A 289 -11.56 -8.19 4.67
C HIS A 289 -13.04 -8.07 5.03
N HIS A 290 -13.42 -6.99 5.70
CA HIS A 290 -14.82 -6.62 5.91
C HIS A 290 -15.29 -5.61 4.85
N MET A 291 -16.57 -5.70 4.52
CA MET A 291 -17.21 -4.89 3.47
C MET A 291 -18.01 -3.73 4.06
N ASP A 292 -18.45 -3.85 5.30
CA ASP A 292 -19.19 -2.79 5.97
C ASP A 292 -18.28 -1.64 6.38
N VAL A 293 -18.90 -0.51 6.70
CA VAL A 293 -18.18 0.70 7.09
C VAL A 293 -18.99 1.43 8.15
N VAL A 294 -18.34 2.20 9.04
CA VAL A 294 -19.10 3.08 9.94
C VAL A 294 -19.84 4.21 9.18
N PRO A 295 -20.94 4.76 9.74
CA PRO A 295 -21.64 5.89 9.15
C PRO A 295 -20.75 7.12 8.97
N ALA A 296 -21.17 8.01 8.06
CA ALA A 296 -20.51 9.28 7.81
C ALA A 296 -21.47 10.46 8.03
N ASP A 297 -21.10 11.41 8.89
CA ASP A 297 -21.82 12.67 9.03
C ASP A 297 -21.54 13.56 7.82
N ARG A 298 -22.42 13.48 6.81
CA ARG A 298 -22.30 14.22 5.55
C ARG A 298 -22.07 15.73 5.74
N ALA A 299 -22.55 16.34 6.84
CA ALA A 299 -22.38 17.77 7.10
C ALA A 299 -20.93 18.16 7.44
N GLN A 300 -20.13 17.21 7.95
CA GLN A 300 -18.72 17.44 8.30
C GLN A 300 -17.76 17.05 7.17
N TRP A 301 -18.26 16.46 6.09
CA TRP A 301 -17.43 16.06 4.96
C TRP A 301 -17.33 17.17 3.93
N LYS A 302 -16.12 17.34 3.37
CA LYS A 302 -15.85 18.30 2.28
C LYS A 302 -16.31 17.78 0.92
N THR A 303 -16.59 16.49 0.81
CA THR A 303 -17.05 15.77 -0.39
C THR A 303 -18.10 14.75 0.05
N ASP A 304 -18.95 14.26 -0.85
CA ASP A 304 -19.85 13.16 -0.49
C ASP A 304 -19.01 11.94 -0.04
N PRO A 305 -19.26 11.34 1.14
CA PRO A 305 -18.48 10.21 1.65
C PRO A 305 -18.44 9.00 0.72
N PHE A 306 -19.47 8.83 -0.12
CA PHE A 306 -19.60 7.73 -1.07
C PHE A 306 -19.47 8.19 -2.53
N ALA A 307 -19.02 9.43 -2.76
CA ALA A 307 -18.54 9.87 -4.06
C ALA A 307 -17.00 9.93 -4.04
N PRO A 308 -16.30 8.87 -4.46
CA PRO A 308 -14.84 8.82 -4.47
C PRO A 308 -14.23 10.05 -5.16
N THR A 309 -13.38 10.78 -4.45
CA THR A 309 -12.77 12.02 -4.96
C THR A 309 -11.25 11.99 -4.83
N MET A 310 -10.55 12.12 -5.95
CA MET A 310 -9.08 12.25 -5.93
C MET A 310 -8.65 13.67 -5.57
N ARG A 311 -7.82 13.83 -4.53
CA ARG A 311 -7.23 15.12 -4.13
C ARG A 311 -5.80 14.92 -3.66
N GLY A 312 -4.86 15.67 -4.23
CA GLY A 312 -3.45 15.62 -3.80
C GLY A 312 -2.78 14.24 -3.95
N GLY A 313 -3.28 13.39 -4.86
CA GLY A 313 -2.81 12.00 -5.01
C GLY A 313 -3.45 11.00 -4.05
N GLU A 314 -4.41 11.43 -3.24
CA GLU A 314 -5.14 10.60 -2.29
C GLU A 314 -6.59 10.40 -2.74
N LEU A 315 -7.16 9.24 -2.45
CA LEU A 315 -8.57 8.95 -2.68
C LEU A 315 -9.37 9.23 -1.40
N TRP A 316 -10.29 10.19 -1.47
CA TRP A 316 -11.16 10.58 -0.37
C TRP A 316 -12.53 9.91 -0.51
N ALA A 317 -12.82 8.93 0.36
CA ALA A 317 -14.11 8.27 0.50
C ALA A 317 -14.20 7.52 1.84
N ARG A 318 -15.41 7.32 2.37
CA ARG A 318 -15.68 6.37 3.45
C ARG A 318 -15.36 4.96 2.96
N GLY A 319 -14.62 4.18 3.76
CA GLY A 319 -14.19 2.84 3.38
C GLY A 319 -12.81 2.79 2.72
N ALA A 320 -12.26 3.93 2.26
CA ALA A 320 -11.03 3.92 1.46
C ALA A 320 -9.81 3.37 2.21
N MET A 321 -9.67 3.69 3.50
CA MET A 321 -8.65 3.06 4.36
C MET A 321 -9.19 1.85 5.12
N ASP A 322 -10.40 1.96 5.67
CA ASP A 322 -10.98 0.99 6.60
C ASP A 322 -12.34 0.47 6.07
N MET A 323 -12.37 -0.74 5.48
CA MET A 323 -11.17 -1.46 5.02
C MET A 323 -11.19 -1.87 3.54
N LYS A 324 -12.03 -1.21 2.73
CA LYS A 324 -12.16 -1.52 1.30
C LYS A 324 -10.85 -1.31 0.52
N GLY A 325 -9.97 -0.42 0.96
CA GLY A 325 -8.61 -0.26 0.42
C GLY A 325 -7.77 -1.54 0.50
N PRO A 326 -7.46 -2.02 1.72
CA PRO A 326 -6.86 -3.33 1.95
C PRO A 326 -7.59 -4.48 1.21
N GLY A 327 -8.92 -4.50 1.24
CA GLY A 327 -9.72 -5.50 0.51
C GLY A 327 -9.50 -5.49 -1.02
N VAL A 328 -9.30 -4.33 -1.64
CA VAL A 328 -8.89 -4.25 -3.07
C VAL A 328 -7.47 -4.78 -3.26
N ALA A 329 -6.54 -4.51 -2.34
CA ALA A 329 -5.19 -5.04 -2.43
C ALA A 329 -5.19 -6.58 -2.36
N GLU A 330 -5.98 -7.16 -1.47
CA GLU A 330 -6.20 -8.61 -1.35
C GLU A 330 -6.84 -9.20 -2.59
N LEU A 331 -7.93 -8.60 -3.09
CA LEU A 331 -8.59 -9.01 -4.33
C LEU A 331 -7.59 -9.01 -5.50
N VAL A 332 -6.83 -7.93 -5.66
CA VAL A 332 -5.85 -7.82 -6.75
C VAL A 332 -4.75 -8.86 -6.60
N ALA A 333 -4.24 -9.10 -5.39
CA ALA A 333 -3.27 -10.17 -5.15
C ALA A 333 -3.84 -11.54 -5.54
N PHE A 334 -5.07 -11.84 -5.13
CA PHE A 334 -5.78 -13.07 -5.45
C PHE A 334 -5.97 -13.26 -6.96
N LEU A 335 -6.40 -12.22 -7.68
CA LEU A 335 -6.53 -12.22 -9.13
C LEU A 335 -5.19 -12.44 -9.83
N ARG A 336 -4.10 -11.84 -9.32
CA ARG A 336 -2.77 -12.02 -9.90
C ARG A 336 -2.27 -13.45 -9.75
N LEU A 337 -2.47 -14.10 -8.60
CA LEU A 337 -2.13 -15.51 -8.42
C LEU A 337 -2.75 -16.36 -9.52
N LYS A 338 -4.02 -16.09 -9.87
CA LYS A 338 -4.73 -16.75 -10.97
C LYS A 338 -4.19 -16.37 -12.35
N ARG A 339 -4.14 -15.07 -12.68
CA ARG A 339 -3.76 -14.54 -14.01
C ARG A 339 -2.32 -14.91 -14.38
N GLU A 340 -1.42 -14.86 -13.42
CA GLU A 340 0.00 -15.15 -13.60
C GLU A 340 0.33 -16.65 -13.42
N ARG A 341 -0.65 -17.46 -13.02
CA ARG A 341 -0.50 -18.91 -12.77
C ARG A 341 0.63 -19.20 -11.79
N VAL A 342 0.71 -18.43 -10.72
CA VAL A 342 1.71 -18.63 -9.66
C VAL A 342 1.55 -20.04 -9.08
N PRO A 343 2.60 -20.87 -9.02
CA PRO A 343 2.53 -22.16 -8.36
C PRO A 343 2.20 -21.98 -6.87
N LEU A 344 1.07 -22.53 -6.44
CA LEU A 344 0.58 -22.42 -5.07
C LEU A 344 0.97 -23.66 -4.26
N SER A 345 1.70 -23.48 -3.17
CA SER A 345 2.05 -24.55 -2.24
C SER A 345 0.93 -24.89 -1.25
N ARG A 346 -0.06 -24.00 -1.12
CA ARG A 346 -1.22 -24.08 -0.23
C ARG A 346 -2.45 -23.50 -0.92
N ASP A 347 -3.65 -23.84 -0.46
CA ASP A 347 -4.87 -23.16 -0.89
C ASP A 347 -4.82 -21.69 -0.46
N VAL A 348 -5.34 -20.78 -1.29
CA VAL A 348 -5.57 -19.37 -0.94
C VAL A 348 -7.06 -19.11 -1.01
N ILE A 349 -7.61 -18.51 0.04
CA ILE A 349 -9.02 -18.16 0.17
C ILE A 349 -9.14 -16.64 0.21
N LEU A 350 -10.09 -16.09 -0.53
CA LEU A 350 -10.55 -14.71 -0.36
C LEU A 350 -11.91 -14.75 0.35
N LEU A 351 -12.00 -14.11 1.51
CA LEU A 351 -13.19 -14.07 2.35
C LEU A 351 -13.56 -12.61 2.63
N ALA A 352 -14.76 -12.18 2.22
CA ALA A 352 -15.27 -10.84 2.51
C ALA A 352 -16.47 -10.91 3.46
N GLU A 353 -16.42 -10.18 4.57
CA GLU A 353 -17.39 -10.29 5.68
C GLU A 353 -18.25 -9.02 5.89
N PRO A 354 -19.40 -9.10 6.59
CA PRO A 354 -20.42 -8.04 6.55
C PRO A 354 -20.59 -7.16 7.80
N ASP A 355 -19.90 -7.44 8.91
CA ASP A 355 -20.25 -6.81 10.20
C ASP A 355 -19.08 -6.59 11.18
N GLU A 356 -17.86 -6.39 10.69
CA GLU A 356 -16.70 -6.17 11.58
C GLU A 356 -16.89 -4.92 12.44
N GLU A 357 -17.41 -3.84 11.86
CA GLU A 357 -17.58 -2.53 12.52
C GLU A 357 -18.54 -2.57 13.74
N VAL A 358 -19.26 -3.68 13.91
CA VAL A 358 -20.17 -3.96 15.03
C VAL A 358 -19.80 -5.24 15.81
N GLY A 359 -18.65 -5.85 15.50
CA GLY A 359 -18.02 -6.92 16.29
C GLY A 359 -17.93 -8.29 15.62
N GLY A 360 -18.26 -8.42 14.32
CA GLY A 360 -17.97 -9.62 13.52
C GLY A 360 -18.79 -10.87 13.88
N ALA A 361 -19.98 -10.70 14.47
CA ALA A 361 -20.80 -11.81 14.93
C ALA A 361 -21.44 -12.60 13.78
N LEU A 362 -21.79 -11.89 12.71
CA LEU A 362 -22.47 -12.41 11.52
C LEU A 362 -21.48 -12.68 10.37
N GLY A 363 -20.23 -12.24 10.47
CA GLY A 363 -19.11 -12.59 9.60
C GLY A 363 -18.27 -13.74 10.15
N ALA A 364 -17.08 -13.44 10.65
CA ALA A 364 -16.08 -14.41 11.07
C ALA A 364 -16.61 -15.43 12.06
N ARG A 365 -17.34 -14.99 13.10
CA ARG A 365 -17.87 -15.91 14.12
C ARG A 365 -18.89 -16.87 13.53
N TRP A 366 -19.74 -16.39 12.62
CA TRP A 366 -20.72 -17.23 11.93
C TRP A 366 -20.03 -18.22 10.98
N MET A 367 -19.00 -17.78 10.24
CA MET A 367 -18.22 -18.67 9.37
C MET A 367 -17.49 -19.76 10.16
N ILE A 368 -16.92 -19.42 11.32
CA ILE A 368 -16.30 -20.41 12.22
C ILE A 368 -17.36 -21.40 12.73
N ALA A 369 -18.54 -20.92 13.12
CA ALA A 369 -19.58 -21.80 13.67
C ALA A 369 -20.17 -22.76 12.62
N ASN A 370 -20.30 -22.33 11.36
CA ASN A 370 -21.07 -23.06 10.34
C ASN A 370 -20.21 -23.67 9.22
N HIS A 371 -19.06 -23.07 8.91
CA HIS A 371 -18.25 -23.39 7.72
C HIS A 371 -16.75 -23.54 8.03
N TYR A 372 -16.35 -23.81 9.28
CA TYR A 372 -14.92 -23.93 9.63
C TYR A 372 -14.20 -25.00 8.82
N ALA A 373 -14.83 -26.13 8.52
CA ALA A 373 -14.24 -27.18 7.70
C ALA A 373 -13.93 -26.73 6.26
N GLU A 374 -14.67 -25.75 5.74
CA GLU A 374 -14.41 -25.16 4.42
C GLU A 374 -13.30 -24.12 4.45
N LEU A 375 -13.05 -23.48 5.59
CA LEU A 375 -11.96 -22.52 5.77
C LEU A 375 -10.65 -23.25 6.12
N ASP A 376 -10.68 -24.01 7.23
CA ASP A 376 -9.56 -24.68 7.91
C ASP A 376 -8.20 -23.97 7.69
N PRO A 377 -8.06 -22.70 8.12
CA PRO A 377 -6.89 -21.91 7.78
C PRO A 377 -5.69 -22.26 8.66
N GLU A 378 -4.49 -22.22 8.07
CA GLU A 378 -3.22 -22.18 8.82
C GLU A 378 -2.87 -20.73 9.19
N TYR A 379 -3.19 -19.80 8.29
CA TYR A 379 -2.93 -18.37 8.45
C TYR A 379 -4.11 -17.54 7.96
N VAL A 380 -4.34 -16.42 8.65
CA VAL A 380 -5.29 -15.37 8.23
C VAL A 380 -4.49 -14.08 8.09
N ILE A 381 -4.65 -13.42 6.95
CA ILE A 381 -4.18 -12.06 6.71
C ILE A 381 -5.46 -11.21 6.71
N ASP A 382 -5.65 -10.45 7.78
CA ASP A 382 -6.80 -9.56 7.99
C ASP A 382 -6.42 -8.09 7.72
N GLU A 383 -7.27 -7.16 8.17
CA GLU A 383 -7.06 -5.71 8.02
C GLU A 383 -5.70 -5.23 8.54
N GLY A 384 -5.19 -5.90 9.57
CA GLY A 384 -3.84 -5.79 10.05
C GLY A 384 -3.33 -4.37 10.33
N GLY A 385 -2.01 -4.24 10.28
CA GLY A 385 -1.33 -2.96 10.48
C GLY A 385 -1.30 -2.12 9.20
N PHE A 386 -1.22 -0.81 9.35
CA PHE A 386 -1.14 0.11 8.22
C PHE A 386 0.27 0.71 8.05
N GLY A 387 0.56 1.16 6.83
CA GLY A 387 1.73 1.95 6.50
C GLY A 387 1.54 3.40 6.91
N SER A 388 2.47 3.96 7.67
CA SER A 388 2.42 5.38 8.02
C SER A 388 3.80 6.00 8.14
N ARG A 389 3.89 7.27 7.71
CA ARG A 389 5.07 8.10 7.89
C ARG A 389 4.92 8.86 9.21
N ASP A 390 5.97 8.84 10.03
CA ASP A 390 6.13 9.60 11.27
C ASP A 390 5.14 9.25 12.41
N LEU A 391 4.20 8.33 12.19
CA LEU A 391 3.23 7.92 13.21
C LEU A 391 3.84 6.97 14.23
N PHE A 392 4.51 5.90 13.79
CA PHE A 392 5.10 4.92 14.72
C PHE A 392 6.46 5.40 15.24
N ALA A 393 7.30 5.94 14.38
CA ALA A 393 8.63 6.43 14.71
C ALA A 393 8.94 7.72 13.94
N PRO A 394 9.67 8.67 14.54
CA PRO A 394 9.93 9.97 13.93
C PRO A 394 10.83 9.83 12.70
N ASN A 395 10.50 10.55 11.63
CA ASN A 395 11.22 10.55 10.35
C ASN A 395 11.30 9.18 9.67
N ALA A 396 10.33 8.30 9.91
CA ALA A 396 10.33 6.93 9.42
C ALA A 396 9.01 6.57 8.73
N LEU A 397 9.09 5.87 7.60
CA LEU A 397 7.96 5.16 7.01
C LEU A 397 7.94 3.73 7.59
N VAL A 398 6.91 3.41 8.35
CA VAL A 398 6.76 2.12 9.02
C VAL A 398 5.51 1.43 8.50
N TYR A 399 5.67 0.19 8.04
CA TYR A 399 4.57 -0.71 7.75
C TYR A 399 4.38 -1.64 8.94
N GLY A 400 3.28 -1.45 9.67
CA GLY A 400 2.96 -2.27 10.82
C GLY A 400 2.54 -3.68 10.39
N ILE A 401 3.01 -4.69 11.12
CA ILE A 401 2.44 -6.04 11.09
C ILE A 401 1.72 -6.21 12.42
N SER A 402 0.38 -6.24 12.38
CA SER A 402 -0.41 -6.50 13.59
C SER A 402 -0.34 -7.99 13.90
N VAL A 403 -0.07 -8.32 15.16
CA VAL A 403 -0.05 -9.71 15.66
C VAL A 403 -0.92 -9.87 16.91
N ALA A 404 -1.52 -8.78 17.37
CA ALA A 404 -2.39 -8.73 18.53
C ALA A 404 -3.15 -7.40 18.57
N GLU A 405 -4.35 -7.42 19.14
CA GLU A 405 -5.18 -6.23 19.34
C GLU A 405 -5.54 -6.03 20.80
N LYS A 406 -5.86 -4.78 21.16
CA LYS A 406 -6.39 -4.46 22.47
C LYS A 406 -7.82 -5.00 22.59
N LYS A 407 -8.11 -5.62 23.73
CA LYS A 407 -9.47 -6.08 24.04
C LYS A 407 -10.39 -4.91 24.32
N LEU A 408 -11.60 -5.00 23.79
CA LEU A 408 -12.69 -4.08 24.09
C LEU A 408 -13.40 -4.48 25.37
N VAL A 409 -13.43 -3.60 26.37
CA VAL A 409 -14.18 -3.80 27.61
C VAL A 409 -15.01 -2.55 27.90
N TRP A 410 -16.22 -2.50 27.36
CA TRP A 410 -17.17 -1.43 27.69
C TRP A 410 -17.82 -1.67 29.03
N LEU A 411 -17.76 -0.65 29.90
CA LEU A 411 -18.33 -0.69 31.24
C LEU A 411 -19.41 0.38 31.39
N LYS A 412 -20.54 -0.01 31.97
CA LYS A 412 -21.57 0.91 32.43
C LYS A 412 -21.48 0.98 33.94
N LEU A 413 -21.24 2.17 34.47
CA LEU A 413 -21.24 2.46 35.89
C LEU A 413 -22.59 3.00 36.31
N ARG A 414 -23.05 2.59 37.49
CA ARG A 414 -24.32 3.06 38.06
C ARG A 414 -24.16 3.34 39.55
N ALA A 415 -24.53 4.55 39.94
CA ALA A 415 -24.69 4.94 41.33
C ALA A 415 -26.18 5.16 41.61
N GLU A 416 -26.67 4.57 42.70
CA GLU A 416 -28.05 4.74 43.17
C GLU A 416 -28.06 5.42 44.54
N GLY A 417 -29.16 6.08 44.85
CA GLY A 417 -29.35 6.78 46.12
C GLY A 417 -30.76 7.35 46.23
N VAL A 418 -31.00 8.12 47.28
CA VAL A 418 -32.33 8.67 47.56
C VAL A 418 -32.55 10.00 46.85
N ALA A 419 -33.64 10.11 46.09
CA ALA A 419 -34.05 11.37 45.47
C ALA A 419 -34.43 12.41 46.54
N GLY A 420 -34.13 13.69 46.28
CA GLY A 420 -34.33 14.73 47.28
C GLY A 420 -34.40 16.13 46.70
N HIS A 421 -34.62 17.12 47.56
CA HIS A 421 -34.61 18.52 47.16
C HIS A 421 -33.17 19.08 47.19
N GLY A 422 -32.78 19.87 46.19
CA GLY A 422 -31.43 20.41 46.06
C GLY A 422 -30.98 21.32 47.20
N SER A 423 -31.91 21.85 48.00
CA SER A 423 -31.61 22.61 49.23
C SER A 423 -31.27 21.74 50.45
N GLN A 424 -31.41 20.41 50.33
CA GLN A 424 -31.17 19.43 51.38
C GLN A 424 -30.21 18.34 50.85
N PRO A 425 -28.96 18.69 50.51
CA PRO A 425 -28.00 17.72 50.00
C PRO A 425 -27.70 16.63 51.04
N THR A 426 -27.54 15.39 50.56
CA THR A 426 -27.21 14.24 51.39
C THR A 426 -25.90 13.61 50.94
N ALA A 427 -25.23 12.89 51.84
CA ALA A 427 -24.03 12.12 51.49
C ALA A 427 -24.32 11.00 50.47
N ASP A 428 -25.58 10.58 50.36
CA ASP A 428 -26.05 9.52 49.47
C ASP A 428 -26.38 10.02 48.05
N ASN A 429 -26.16 11.31 47.75
CA ASN A 429 -26.36 11.89 46.42
C ASN A 429 -25.58 11.10 45.34
N PRO A 430 -26.28 10.43 44.40
CA PRO A 430 -25.64 9.59 43.37
C PRO A 430 -24.69 10.37 42.46
N ASN A 431 -25.01 11.64 42.18
CA ASN A 431 -24.15 12.50 41.36
C ASN A 431 -22.80 12.71 42.02
N ASP A 432 -22.81 13.12 43.29
CA ASP A 432 -21.58 13.45 44.00
C ASP A 432 -20.69 12.21 44.17
N ARG A 433 -21.31 11.05 44.42
CA ARG A 433 -20.60 9.77 44.54
C ARG A 433 -19.96 9.35 43.22
N LEU A 434 -20.74 9.33 42.14
CA LEU A 434 -20.24 8.93 40.83
C LEU A 434 -19.16 9.90 40.34
N VAL A 435 -19.33 11.21 40.53
CA VAL A 435 -18.33 12.23 40.18
C VAL A 435 -17.05 12.02 40.97
N ARG A 436 -17.11 11.79 42.29
CA ARG A 436 -15.92 11.53 43.11
C ARG A 436 -15.20 10.25 42.71
N ALA A 437 -15.94 9.18 42.41
CA ALA A 437 -15.36 7.91 42.00
C ALA A 437 -14.72 8.00 40.61
N LEU A 438 -15.38 8.65 39.65
CA LEU A 438 -14.81 8.93 38.32
C LEU A 438 -13.58 9.83 38.42
N ALA A 439 -13.60 10.85 39.28
CA ALA A 439 -12.43 11.69 39.51
C ALA A 439 -11.24 10.89 40.04
N ARG A 440 -11.44 9.98 41.01
CA ARG A 440 -10.38 9.07 41.48
C ARG A 440 -9.88 8.15 40.38
N LEU A 441 -10.80 7.55 39.62
CA LEU A 441 -10.47 6.67 38.51
C LEU A 441 -9.64 7.40 37.46
N LEU A 442 -10.02 8.60 37.03
CA LEU A 442 -9.36 9.32 35.94
C LEU A 442 -8.09 10.08 36.40
N ALA A 443 -8.00 10.48 37.67
CA ALA A 443 -6.81 11.14 38.23
C ALA A 443 -5.62 10.18 38.39
N GLY A 444 -5.89 8.88 38.59
CA GLY A 444 -4.85 7.84 38.77
C GLY A 444 -4.00 7.54 37.52
N GLY A 445 -4.09 8.33 36.45
CA GLY A 445 -3.41 8.09 35.18
C GLY A 445 -3.94 6.84 34.45
N ASP A 446 -3.32 6.48 33.33
CA ASP A 446 -3.61 5.17 32.73
C ASP A 446 -3.10 4.07 33.67
N PRO A 447 -3.84 2.96 33.83
CA PRO A 447 -3.37 1.87 34.68
C PRO A 447 -2.00 1.43 34.20
N GLU A 448 -1.05 1.29 35.14
CA GLU A 448 0.25 0.71 34.85
C GLU A 448 0.01 -0.59 34.07
N SER A 449 0.66 -0.71 32.92
CA SER A 449 0.62 -1.93 32.15
C SER A 449 1.18 -3.03 33.03
N VAL A 450 0.29 -3.88 33.57
CA VAL A 450 0.69 -5.17 34.10
C VAL A 450 1.35 -5.88 32.93
N ALA A 451 2.69 -5.89 32.92
CA ALA A 451 3.47 -6.63 31.95
C ALA A 451 3.06 -8.09 32.11
N LEU A 452 2.31 -8.61 31.15
CA LEU A 452 1.80 -9.97 31.25
C LEU A 452 2.93 -10.94 30.96
N GLN A 453 3.18 -11.77 31.99
CA GLN A 453 3.79 -13.06 31.79
C GLN A 453 2.85 -13.90 30.93
N PRO A 454 3.34 -14.55 29.87
CA PRO A 454 2.57 -15.59 29.20
C PRO A 454 2.31 -16.69 30.23
N THR A 455 1.07 -16.82 30.67
CA THR A 455 0.66 -17.97 31.49
C THR A 455 0.31 -19.11 30.56
N ASP A 456 1.35 -19.73 30.00
CA ASP A 456 1.20 -21.08 29.50
C ASP A 456 1.23 -22.01 30.71
N ALA A 457 0.14 -22.77 30.85
CA ALA A 457 -0.05 -23.69 31.94
C ALA A 457 1.10 -24.71 32.02
N GLY A 458 1.83 -24.70 33.15
CA GLY A 458 2.52 -25.89 33.65
C GLY A 458 3.97 -26.13 33.23
N ARG A 459 4.75 -25.13 32.79
CA ARG A 459 6.21 -25.28 32.66
C ARG A 459 6.97 -24.34 33.60
N PRO A 460 7.99 -24.83 34.33
CA PRO A 460 8.77 -23.98 35.21
C PRO A 460 9.55 -22.96 34.36
N VAL A 461 9.24 -21.68 34.59
CA VAL A 461 9.84 -20.54 33.90
C VAL A 461 11.30 -20.41 34.36
N GLN A 462 12.23 -20.93 33.55
CA GLN A 462 13.58 -20.40 33.54
C GLN A 462 13.52 -18.96 33.04
N ASP A 463 14.24 -18.09 33.74
CA ASP A 463 14.34 -16.64 33.65
C ASP A 463 14.70 -16.10 32.24
N ARG A 464 13.79 -16.28 31.27
CA ARG A 464 13.80 -15.64 29.96
C ARG A 464 12.43 -15.01 29.75
N ARG A 465 12.26 -13.77 30.22
CA ARG A 465 11.14 -12.93 29.76
C ARG A 465 11.25 -12.82 28.24
N GLU A 466 10.35 -13.48 27.52
CA GLU A 466 10.19 -13.19 26.09
C GLU A 466 9.85 -11.69 25.95
N PRO A 467 10.48 -10.99 24.99
CA PRO A 467 10.24 -9.57 24.81
C PRO A 467 8.77 -9.34 24.45
N SER A 468 8.13 -8.36 25.09
CA SER A 468 6.77 -7.98 24.71
C SER A 468 6.73 -7.47 23.26
N ILE A 469 5.55 -7.44 22.64
CA ILE A 469 5.42 -6.87 21.28
C ILE A 469 5.94 -5.43 21.20
N LEU A 470 5.77 -4.66 22.27
CA LEU A 470 6.29 -3.28 22.38
C LEU A 470 7.81 -3.25 22.45
N ASP A 471 8.45 -4.25 23.07
CA ASP A 471 9.91 -4.35 23.12
C ASP A 471 10.48 -4.72 21.76
N VAL A 472 9.82 -5.65 21.04
CA VAL A 472 10.18 -5.98 19.65
C VAL A 472 10.03 -4.75 18.73
N MET A 473 8.94 -4.00 18.88
CA MET A 473 8.73 -2.77 18.14
C MET A 473 9.82 -1.74 18.45
N ARG A 474 10.10 -1.45 19.73
CA ARG A 474 11.17 -0.52 20.13
C ARG A 474 12.54 -0.96 19.62
N ALA A 475 12.84 -2.24 19.65
CA ALA A 475 14.10 -2.76 19.10
C ALA A 475 14.23 -2.52 17.58
N LYS A 476 13.12 -2.49 16.84
CA LYS A 476 13.11 -2.25 15.39
C LYS A 476 13.09 -0.77 15.01
N VAL A 477 12.27 0.03 15.69
CA VAL A 477 12.00 1.43 15.30
C VAL A 477 12.68 2.46 16.22
N GLY A 478 13.34 2.00 17.29
CA GLY A 478 13.92 2.87 18.30
C GLY A 478 12.85 3.45 19.22
N ALA A 479 12.86 4.78 19.39
CA ALA A 479 11.86 5.47 20.18
C ALA A 479 10.56 5.66 19.38
N PHE A 480 9.43 5.39 20.03
CA PHE A 480 8.14 5.72 19.43
C PHE A 480 7.97 7.23 19.27
N ALA A 481 7.35 7.64 18.16
CA ALA A 481 6.97 9.05 17.98
C ALA A 481 5.95 9.45 19.05
N PRO A 482 6.04 10.63 19.68
CA PRO A 482 5.11 11.04 20.74
C PRO A 482 3.80 11.56 20.14
N ASN A 483 2.76 10.71 20.08
CA ASN A 483 1.44 11.11 19.58
C ASN A 483 0.32 10.29 20.23
N LYS A 484 -0.94 10.67 19.97
CA LYS A 484 -2.12 10.00 20.55
C LYS A 484 -2.15 8.49 20.27
N PHE A 485 -1.69 8.07 19.09
CA PHE A 485 -1.75 6.68 18.65
C PHE A 485 -0.71 5.84 19.40
N THR A 486 0.56 6.22 19.33
CA THR A 486 1.65 5.52 20.03
C THR A 486 1.48 5.56 21.55
N ASN A 487 0.88 6.62 22.10
CA ASN A 487 0.52 6.66 23.52
C ASN A 487 -0.52 5.58 23.87
N ALA A 488 -1.53 5.38 23.02
CA ALA A 488 -2.63 4.45 23.27
C ALA A 488 -2.25 2.97 23.07
N ILE A 489 -1.34 2.66 22.14
CA ILE A 489 -0.90 1.25 21.92
C ILE A 489 -0.04 0.73 23.07
N GLN A 490 0.61 1.62 23.81
CA GLN A 490 1.58 1.25 24.85
C GLN A 490 0.94 0.89 26.20
N LYS A 491 -0.36 1.17 26.39
CA LYS A 491 -1.04 1.03 27.68
C LYS A 491 -2.51 0.71 27.51
N SER A 492 -3.11 0.12 28.54
CA SER A 492 -4.56 0.04 28.62
C SER A 492 -5.13 1.45 28.87
N THR A 493 -6.28 1.78 28.30
CA THR A 493 -6.86 3.12 28.34
C THR A 493 -8.27 3.07 28.88
N ILE A 494 -8.68 4.14 29.57
CA ILE A 494 -10.06 4.36 30.05
C ILE A 494 -10.51 5.72 29.53
N SER A 495 -11.67 5.80 28.91
CA SER A 495 -12.29 7.05 28.48
C SER A 495 -13.73 7.13 28.95
N LEU A 496 -14.10 8.23 29.62
CA LEU A 496 -15.49 8.54 29.94
C LEU A 496 -16.18 9.05 28.67
N THR A 497 -17.07 8.24 28.09
CA THR A 497 -17.69 8.55 26.79
C THR A 497 -19.07 9.16 26.91
N TRP A 498 -19.78 8.89 28.01
CA TRP A 498 -21.05 9.55 28.32
C TRP A 498 -21.30 9.57 29.82
N PHE A 499 -22.12 10.55 30.25
CA PHE A 499 -22.60 10.69 31.62
C PHE A 499 -24.08 11.11 31.56
N ARG A 500 -24.94 10.45 32.34
CA ARG A 500 -26.38 10.73 32.38
C ARG A 500 -26.88 10.81 33.81
N SER A 501 -27.59 11.89 34.13
CA SER A 501 -28.26 12.08 35.41
C SER A 501 -29.29 13.20 35.33
N GLY A 502 -30.11 13.33 36.37
CA GLY A 502 -31.15 14.35 36.50
C GLY A 502 -32.56 13.80 36.38
N VAL A 503 -33.54 14.59 36.82
CA VAL A 503 -34.97 14.24 36.81
C VAL A 503 -35.74 15.24 35.96
N GLY A 504 -36.53 14.75 35.01
CA GLY A 504 -37.29 15.56 34.04
C GLY A 504 -36.52 15.85 32.74
N ASP A 505 -37.24 16.40 31.75
CA ASP A 505 -36.68 16.83 30.46
C ASP A 505 -37.21 18.25 30.11
N PRO A 506 -36.36 19.30 30.18
CA PRO A 506 -34.98 19.28 30.65
C PRO A 506 -34.87 18.97 32.16
N PRO A 507 -33.72 18.47 32.65
CA PRO A 507 -33.51 18.18 34.06
C PRO A 507 -33.81 19.36 35.00
N LYS A 508 -34.53 19.11 36.10
CA LYS A 508 -34.84 20.12 37.12
C LYS A 508 -33.66 20.36 38.05
N ILE A 509 -33.19 21.62 38.14
CA ILE A 509 -32.00 22.00 38.91
C ILE A 509 -32.16 21.80 40.44
N ASN A 510 -33.38 21.88 40.97
CA ASN A 510 -33.66 21.76 42.40
C ASN A 510 -33.97 20.32 42.85
N VAL A 511 -33.67 19.32 42.03
CA VAL A 511 -33.94 17.90 42.32
C VAL A 511 -32.63 17.11 42.32
N ILE A 512 -32.37 16.43 43.44
CA ILE A 512 -31.33 15.40 43.55
C ILE A 512 -31.91 14.11 42.95
N PRO A 513 -31.27 13.51 41.94
CA PRO A 513 -31.76 12.29 41.30
C PRO A 513 -31.51 11.06 42.18
N SER A 514 -32.30 10.01 41.98
CA SER A 514 -32.06 8.70 42.62
C SER A 514 -31.00 7.86 41.92
N VAL A 515 -30.57 8.24 40.71
CA VAL A 515 -29.64 7.47 39.87
C VAL A 515 -28.73 8.42 39.10
N ALA A 516 -27.45 8.06 39.02
CA ALA A 516 -26.49 8.60 38.06
C ALA A 516 -25.78 7.46 37.33
N GLU A 517 -25.56 7.61 36.02
CA GLU A 517 -24.92 6.59 35.19
C GLU A 517 -23.79 7.19 34.35
N ALA A 518 -22.77 6.37 34.07
CA ALA A 518 -21.66 6.75 33.20
C ALA A 518 -21.20 5.56 32.34
N GLY A 519 -20.70 5.85 31.14
CA GLY A 519 -20.12 4.87 30.24
C GLY A 519 -18.61 5.03 30.13
N LEU A 520 -17.89 3.92 30.25
CA LEU A 520 -16.45 3.87 30.02
C LEU A 520 -16.14 3.02 28.79
N ASP A 521 -15.38 3.59 27.85
CA ASP A 521 -14.66 2.81 26.84
C ASP A 521 -13.31 2.43 27.42
N CYS A 522 -13.12 1.13 27.69
CA CYS A 522 -11.82 0.60 28.06
C CYS A 522 -11.22 -0.23 26.92
N ARG A 523 -9.99 0.11 26.54
CA ARG A 523 -9.17 -0.68 25.62
C ARG A 523 -8.03 -1.29 26.41
N VAL A 524 -8.02 -2.61 26.53
CA VAL A 524 -7.14 -3.34 27.46
C VAL A 524 -6.05 -4.08 26.68
N LEU A 525 -4.80 -4.00 27.14
CA LEU A 525 -3.70 -4.72 26.51
C LEU A 525 -3.91 -6.24 26.49
N PRO A 526 -3.38 -6.95 25.47
CA PRO A 526 -3.41 -8.40 25.39
C PRO A 526 -2.87 -9.05 26.65
N GLY A 527 -3.55 -10.12 27.10
CA GLY A 527 -3.26 -10.96 28.27
C GLY A 527 -3.97 -10.55 29.57
N THR A 528 -4.49 -9.34 29.69
CA THR A 528 -5.42 -9.01 30.80
C THR A 528 -6.79 -9.57 30.46
N THR A 529 -7.42 -10.25 31.42
CA THR A 529 -8.80 -10.73 31.28
C THR A 529 -9.80 -9.62 31.61
N LYS A 530 -11.03 -9.75 31.11
CA LYS A 530 -12.13 -8.84 31.45
C LYS A 530 -12.34 -8.75 32.96
N ASP A 531 -12.31 -9.87 33.66
CA ASP A 531 -12.59 -9.92 35.10
C ASP A 531 -11.48 -9.25 35.91
N GLN A 532 -10.20 -9.50 35.58
CA GLN A 532 -9.07 -8.80 36.18
C GLN A 532 -9.17 -7.29 35.98
N TRP A 533 -9.58 -6.85 34.79
CA TRP A 533 -9.78 -5.45 34.48
C TRP A 533 -10.91 -4.82 35.31
N ILE A 534 -12.05 -5.50 35.44
CA ILE A 534 -13.17 -5.04 36.26
C ILE A 534 -12.76 -4.90 37.73
N VAL A 535 -12.00 -5.87 38.26
CA VAL A 535 -11.47 -5.80 39.64
C VAL A 535 -10.59 -4.56 39.82
N GLU A 536 -9.71 -4.28 38.87
CA GLU A 536 -8.84 -3.11 38.91
C GLU A 536 -9.63 -1.79 38.82
N VAL A 537 -10.61 -1.71 37.92
CA VAL A 537 -11.49 -0.53 37.82
C VAL A 537 -12.26 -0.30 39.12
N ARG A 538 -12.83 -1.34 39.74
CA ARG A 538 -13.53 -1.25 41.03
C ARG A 538 -12.61 -0.78 42.14
N ARG A 539 -11.40 -1.33 42.22
CA ARG A 539 -10.39 -0.91 43.20
C ARG A 539 -10.06 0.59 43.07
N ARG A 540 -9.91 1.08 41.85
CA ARG A 540 -9.59 2.49 41.55
C ARG A 540 -10.76 3.46 41.75
N LEU A 541 -11.98 3.02 41.44
CA LEU A 541 -13.18 3.78 41.79
C LEU A 541 -13.25 4.04 43.29
N GLY A 542 -12.80 3.08 44.11
CA GLY A 542 -12.72 3.23 45.56
C GLY A 542 -14.07 3.45 46.22
N ASP A 543 -15.13 2.91 45.62
CA ASP A 543 -16.50 2.99 46.11
C ASP A 543 -17.24 1.69 45.75
N ALA A 544 -17.47 0.83 46.74
CA ALA A 544 -18.09 -0.49 46.54
C ALA A 544 -19.58 -0.41 46.21
N SER A 545 -20.19 0.77 46.32
CA SER A 545 -21.61 0.96 46.02
C SER A 545 -21.90 1.22 44.55
N ILE A 546 -20.88 1.52 43.75
CA ILE A 546 -21.00 1.72 42.30
C ILE A 546 -20.94 0.35 41.63
N GLN A 547 -21.98 0.04 40.85
CA GLN A 547 -22.13 -1.25 40.19
C GLN A 547 -21.30 -1.35 38.91
#